data_AF-A0A392PUV7-F1
#
_entry.id   AF-A0A392PUV7-F1
#
_cell.length_a   1.000
_cell.length_b   1.000
_cell.length_c   1.000
_cell.angle_alpha   90.00
_cell.angle_beta   90.00
_cell.angle_gamma   90.00
#
_symmetry.space_group_name_H-M   'P 1'
#
loop_
_entity.id
_entity.type
_entity.pdbx_description
1 polymer ?
#
loop_
_entity_poly.entity_id
_entity_poly.type
_entity_poly.pdbx_seq_one_letter_code
_entity_poly.pdbx_strand_id
1 'polypeptide(L)'
;MATMRGGKKPSDVEVELMREARSKLAILCQGIAPKDIVAGEAIGSVIQDLGLNVKVEDQRLGFRTTPKMSVAERYSFAKTK
;
A
#
# COMPACT_ATOMS: atom_id res chain seq x y z
N MET A 1 -6.34 -12.00 1.70
CA MET A 1 -5.01 -12.61 1.90
C MET A 1 -3.99 -11.74 1.16
N ALA A 2 -2.83 -11.45 1.75
CA ALA A 2 -1.78 -10.72 1.05
C ALA A 2 -1.32 -11.59 -0.14
N THR A 3 -1.33 -11.04 -1.35
CA THR A 3 -0.84 -11.71 -2.55
C THR A 3 0.55 -11.17 -2.86
N MET A 4 1.49 -12.06 -3.18
CA MET A 4 2.80 -11.64 -3.67
C MET A 4 2.64 -11.07 -5.09
N ARG A 5 3.59 -10.23 -5.50
CA ARG A 5 3.65 -9.71 -6.87
C ARG A 5 3.62 -10.87 -7.86
N GLY A 6 2.73 -10.80 -8.85
CA GLY A 6 2.53 -11.87 -9.84
C GLY A 6 1.46 -12.91 -9.48
N GLY A 7 0.58 -12.61 -8.50
CA GLY A 7 -0.57 -13.46 -8.18
C GLY A 7 -0.22 -14.75 -7.43
N LYS A 8 1.04 -14.91 -7.04
CA LYS A 8 1.50 -16.03 -6.22
C LYS A 8 1.04 -15.85 -4.78
N LYS A 9 0.64 -16.96 -4.15
CA LYS A 9 0.40 -16.96 -2.71
C LYS A 9 1.76 -16.89 -1.99
N PRO A 10 1.92 -16.02 -0.98
CA PRO A 10 3.11 -16.04 -0.15
C PRO A 10 3.22 -17.37 0.57
N SER A 11 4.45 -17.84 0.74
CA SER A 11 4.77 -18.99 1.59
C SER A 11 4.50 -18.68 3.06
N ASP A 12 4.35 -19.72 3.89
CA ASP A 12 4.09 -19.55 5.32
C ASP A 12 5.20 -18.78 6.03
N VAL A 13 6.46 -18.97 5.60
CA VAL A 13 7.62 -18.24 6.12
C VAL A 13 7.52 -16.74 5.80
N GLU A 14 7.12 -16.39 4.58
CA GLU A 14 6.91 -14.99 4.18
C GLU A 14 5.74 -14.36 4.93
N VAL A 15 4.65 -15.11 5.16
CA VAL A 15 3.50 -14.63 5.94
C VAL A 15 3.90 -14.32 7.38
N GLU A 16 4.67 -15.20 8.01
CA GLU A 16 5.13 -14.98 9.38
C GLU A 16 6.12 -13.83 9.46
N LEU A 17 7.05 -13.72 8.50
CA LEU A 17 7.97 -12.59 8.40
C LEU A 17 7.21 -11.25 8.28
N MET A 18 6.18 -11.19 7.43
CA MET A 18 5.34 -9.99 7.32
C MET A 18 4.60 -9.67 8.62
N ARG A 19 4.15 -10.70 9.35
CA ARG A 19 3.47 -10.52 10.64
C ARG A 19 4.41 -9.94 11.69
N GLU A 20 5.62 -10.48 11.77
CA GLU A 20 6.65 -9.98 12.68
C GLU A 20 7.02 -8.54 12.36
N ALA A 21 7.27 -8.23 11.08
CA ALA A 21 7.58 -6.88 10.62
C ALA A 21 6.47 -5.87 10.96
N ARG A 22 5.20 -6.22 10.73
CA ARG A 22 4.05 -5.37 11.12
C ARG A 22 4.00 -5.12 12.63
N SER A 23 4.28 -6.14 13.43
CA SER A 23 4.24 -6.04 14.89
C SER A 23 5.36 -5.13 15.42
N LYS A 24 6.59 -5.29 14.90
CA LYS A 24 7.73 -4.42 15.24
C LYS A 24 7.48 -2.96 14.82
N LEU A 25 6.94 -2.74 13.63
CA LEU A 25 6.58 -1.40 13.18
C LEU A 25 5.54 -0.74 14.09
N ALA A 26 4.51 -1.48 14.50
CA ALA A 26 3.49 -0.96 15.41
C ALA A 26 4.08 -0.54 16.77
N ILE A 27 5.06 -1.27 17.29
CA ILE A 27 5.76 -0.91 18.53
C ILE A 27 6.57 0.37 18.33
N LEU A 28 7.32 0.50 17.23
CA LEU A 28 8.10 1.71 16.94
C LEU A 28 7.21 2.96 16.80
N CYS A 29 6.04 2.79 16.18
CA CYS A 29 5.07 3.87 16.02
C CYS A 29 4.43 4.38 17.32
N GLN A 30 4.66 3.71 18.47
CA GLN A 30 4.20 4.20 19.78
C GLN A 30 5.03 5.39 20.27
N GLY A 31 6.31 5.46 19.88
CA GLY A 31 7.24 6.51 20.33
C GLY A 31 7.78 7.40 19.21
N ILE A 32 7.66 6.97 17.95
CA ILE A 32 8.20 7.68 16.79
C ILE A 32 7.07 7.88 15.79
N ALA A 33 6.89 9.10 15.27
CA ALA A 33 5.87 9.31 14.25
C ALA A 33 6.25 8.52 12.98
N PRO A 34 5.28 7.88 12.28
CA PRO A 34 5.58 7.07 11.10
C PRO A 34 6.41 7.77 10.02
N LYS A 35 6.23 9.09 9.86
CA LYS A 35 6.99 9.95 8.94
C LYS A 35 8.48 10.07 9.26
N ASP A 36 8.87 9.77 10.50
CA ASP A 36 10.24 9.86 10.99
C ASP A 36 10.91 8.47 11.02
N ILE A 37 10.12 7.38 10.85
CA ILE A 37 10.62 6.00 10.71
C ILE A 37 11.04 5.72 9.27
N VAL A 38 10.29 6.27 8.31
CA VAL A 38 10.53 6.04 6.88
C VAL A 38 10.64 7.38 6.19
N ALA A 39 11.77 7.63 5.52
CA ALA A 39 11.95 8.84 4.73
C ALA A 39 10.83 8.95 3.68
N GLY A 40 10.23 10.14 3.57
CA GLY A 40 9.12 10.38 2.63
C GLY A 40 9.45 10.00 1.18
N GLU A 41 10.71 10.16 0.77
CA GLU A 41 11.21 9.70 -0.55
C GLU A 41 11.16 8.18 -0.71
N ALA A 42 11.50 7.42 0.33
CA ALA A 42 11.41 5.96 0.31
C ALA A 42 9.95 5.49 0.20
N ILE A 43 9.03 6.17 0.88
CA ILE A 43 7.59 5.93 0.72
C ILE A 43 7.15 6.28 -0.71
N GLY A 44 7.60 7.41 -1.26
CA GLY A 44 7.31 7.85 -2.62
C GLY A 44 7.72 6.82 -3.68
N SER A 45 8.94 6.28 -3.57
CA SER A 45 9.44 5.20 -4.43
C SER A 45 8.56 3.96 -4.31
N VAL A 46 8.23 3.52 -3.08
CA VAL A 46 7.37 2.35 -2.87
C VAL A 46 5.98 2.56 -3.45
N ILE A 47 5.39 3.76 -3.35
CA ILE A 47 4.10 4.07 -3.96
C ILE A 47 4.18 4.01 -5.50
N GLN A 48 5.28 4.48 -6.11
CA GLN A 48 5.53 4.35 -7.55
C GLN A 48 5.72 2.88 -7.97
N ASP A 49 6.57 2.14 -7.26
CA ASP A 49 6.86 0.73 -7.52
C ASP A 49 5.63 -0.17 -7.37
N LEU A 50 4.75 0.17 -6.42
CA LEU A 50 3.47 -0.51 -6.21
C LEU A 50 2.35 0.00 -7.12
N GLY A 51 2.62 1.00 -7.98
CA GLY A 51 1.62 1.58 -8.89
C GLY A 51 0.42 2.20 -8.16
N LEU A 52 0.57 2.61 -6.90
CA LEU A 52 -0.52 3.18 -6.10
C LEU A 52 -0.82 4.65 -6.48
N ASN A 53 0.01 5.23 -7.35
CA ASN A 53 -0.07 6.59 -7.87
C ASN A 53 -1.00 6.77 -9.10
N VAL A 54 -1.87 5.80 -9.43
CA VAL A 54 -2.76 5.85 -10.63
C VAL A 54 -3.45 7.21 -10.81
N LYS A 55 -3.91 7.84 -9.72
CA LYS A 55 -4.58 9.16 -9.79
C LYS A 55 -3.68 10.35 -10.09
N VAL A 56 -2.39 10.29 -9.74
CA VAL A 56 -1.45 11.41 -9.96
C VAL A 56 -1.05 11.48 -11.43
N GLU A 57 -0.84 10.33 -12.06
CA GLU A 57 -0.55 10.23 -13.49
C GLU A 57 -1.79 10.51 -14.36
N ASP A 58 -2.98 10.00 -13.98
CA ASP A 58 -4.24 10.32 -14.67
C ASP A 58 -4.61 11.82 -14.59
N GLN A 59 -4.25 12.51 -13.51
CA GLN A 59 -4.43 13.96 -13.39
C GLN A 59 -3.52 14.75 -14.31
N ARG A 60 -2.31 14.25 -14.62
CA ARG A 60 -1.38 14.89 -15.57
C ARG A 60 -1.83 14.73 -17.01
N LEU A 61 -2.58 13.67 -17.32
CA LEU A 61 -3.13 13.40 -18.65
C LEU A 61 -4.51 14.06 -18.90
N GLY A 62 -5.01 14.88 -17.97
CA GLY A 62 -6.21 15.70 -18.18
C GLY A 62 -7.55 14.94 -18.13
N PHE A 63 -7.55 13.62 -17.87
CA PHE A 63 -8.78 12.83 -17.80
C PHE A 63 -9.40 12.92 -16.41
N ARG A 64 -10.27 13.92 -16.20
CA ARG A 64 -11.17 13.96 -15.05
C ARG A 64 -12.31 12.94 -15.21
N THR A 65 -12.01 11.65 -15.18
CA THR A 65 -13.06 10.61 -15.19
C THR A 65 -12.66 9.40 -14.36
N THR A 66 -12.61 9.58 -13.03
CA THR A 66 -13.04 8.49 -12.14
C THR A 66 -14.01 9.01 -11.10
N PRO A 67 -15.14 8.31 -10.84
CA PRO A 67 -16.09 8.71 -9.81
C PRO A 67 -15.38 8.82 -8.46
N LYS A 68 -15.89 9.69 -7.59
CA LYS A 68 -15.37 9.99 -6.24
C LYS A 68 -15.47 8.79 -5.29
N MET A 69 -14.99 7.61 -5.66
CA MET A 69 -14.88 6.49 -4.73
C MET A 69 -13.74 6.75 -3.75
N SER A 70 -14.12 6.82 -2.48
CA SER A 70 -13.24 6.79 -1.33
C SER A 70 -12.33 5.56 -1.38
N VAL A 71 -11.23 5.62 -0.63
CA VAL A 71 -10.29 4.50 -0.52
C VAL A 71 -11.00 3.25 0.05
N ALA A 72 -11.96 3.45 0.96
CA ALA A 72 -12.77 2.38 1.54
C ALA A 72 -13.64 1.68 0.49
N GLU A 73 -14.32 2.45 -0.38
CA GLU A 73 -15.17 1.87 -1.44
C GLU A 73 -14.34 1.08 -2.46
N ARG A 74 -13.15 1.59 -2.82
CA ARG A 74 -12.22 0.87 -3.71
C ARG A 74 -11.71 -0.44 -3.09
N TYR A 75 -11.40 -0.42 -1.80
CA TYR A 75 -10.94 -1.61 -1.09
C TYR A 75 -12.03 -2.68 -1.00
N SER A 76 -13.26 -2.28 -0.72
CA SER A 76 -14.42 -3.20 -0.70
C SER A 76 -14.68 -3.80 -2.07
N PHE A 77 -14.67 -3.00 -3.15
CA PHE A 77 -14.91 -3.49 -4.51
C PHE A 77 -13.84 -4.50 -4.98
N ALA A 78 -12.58 -4.28 -4.61
CA ALA A 78 -11.50 -5.21 -4.91
C ALA A 78 -11.62 -6.57 -4.18
N LYS A 79 -12.39 -6.63 -3.08
CA LYS A 79 -12.69 -7.87 -2.35
C LYS A 79 -13.86 -8.66 -2.91
N THR A 80 -14.79 -8.00 -3.60
CA THR A 80 -16.03 -8.62 -4.11
C THR A 80 -15.91 -9.14 -5.55
N LYS A 81 -14.74 -8.98 -6.19
CA LYS A 81 -14.42 -9.64 -7.47
C LYS A 81 -13.68 -10.95 -7.25
#